data_AF-A0A7W4IBB4-F1
#
_entry.id   AF-A0A7W4IBB4-F1
#
_cell.length_a   1.000
_cell.length_b   1.000
_cell.length_c   1.000
_cell.angle_alpha   90.00
_cell.angle_beta   90.00
_cell.angle_gamma   90.00
#
_symmetry.space_group_name_H-M   'P 1'
#
loop_
_entity.id
_entity.type
_entity.pdbx_description
1 polymer ?
#
loop_
_entity_poly.entity_id
_entity_poly.type
_entity_poly.pdbx_seq_one_letter_code
_entity_poly.pdbx_strand_id
1 'polypeptide(L)' 'MTFAEEIELLVDIVLGDPPTDNADILAGATALERDADEMEEACPADAKVARVQARRLRDFVATRQARMDGTPDPLLH' A
#
# COMPACT_ATOMS: atom_id res chain seq x y z
N MET A 1 -6.95 -3.81 19.51
CA MET A 1 -6.53 -3.13 18.28
C MET A 1 -6.18 -4.22 17.28
N THR A 2 -6.83 -4.21 16.13
CA THR A 2 -6.69 -5.22 15.08
C THR A 2 -5.74 -4.70 14.01
N PHE A 3 -5.11 -5.61 13.26
CA PHE A 3 -4.20 -5.28 12.15
C PHE A 3 -4.87 -4.40 11.06
N ALA A 4 -6.20 -4.45 10.92
CA ALA A 4 -6.95 -3.58 10.01
C ALA A 4 -6.98 -2.13 10.51
N GLU A 5 -7.16 -1.92 11.81
CA GLU A 5 -7.16 -0.59 12.44
C GLU A 5 -5.76 0.04 12.36
N GLU A 6 -4.68 -0.75 12.43
CA GLU A 6 -3.31 -0.25 12.24
C GLU A 6 -3.05 0.20 10.80
N ILE A 7 -3.60 -0.48 9.79
CA ILE A 7 -3.47 -0.05 8.39
C ILE A 7 -4.30 1.18 8.13
N GLU A 8 -5.54 1.25 8.61
CA GLU A 8 -6.37 2.46 8.49
C GLU A 8 -5.70 3.64 9.18
N LEU A 9 -5.08 3.44 10.35
CA LEU A 9 -4.31 4.47 11.04
C LEU A 9 -3.02 4.84 10.28
N LEU A 10 -2.30 3.89 9.70
CA LEU A 10 -1.10 4.16 8.91
C LEU A 10 -1.44 4.91 7.62
N VAL A 11 -2.55 4.51 7.00
CA VAL A 11 -3.13 5.15 5.85
C VAL A 11 -3.58 6.56 6.26
N ASP A 12 -4.31 6.79 7.34
CA ASP A 12 -4.67 8.15 7.79
C ASP A 12 -3.47 9.02 8.21
N ILE A 13 -2.41 8.43 8.79
CA ILE A 13 -1.18 9.15 9.19
C ILE A 13 -0.32 9.52 7.96
N VAL A 14 -0.29 8.65 6.94
CA VAL A 14 0.41 8.92 5.67
C VAL A 14 -0.45 9.76 4.71
N LEU A 15 -1.78 9.58 4.75
CA LEU A 15 -2.84 10.24 3.98
C LEU A 15 -3.46 11.41 4.77
N GLY A 16 -2.68 12.16 5.55
CA GLY A 16 -3.18 13.41 6.13
C GLY A 16 -3.86 14.24 5.04
N ASP A 17 -5.15 14.53 5.24
CA ASP A 17 -6.04 15.31 4.36
C ASP A 17 -5.24 16.47 3.72
N PRO A 18 -5.04 16.48 2.38
CA PRO A 18 -5.94 16.07 1.29
C PRO A 18 -5.68 14.65 0.72
N PRO A 19 -6.56 14.13 -0.18
CA PRO A 19 -6.39 12.81 -0.76
C PRO A 19 -5.05 12.70 -1.51
N THR A 20 -4.15 11.91 -0.95
CA THR A 20 -2.87 11.53 -1.54
C THR A 20 -3.14 11.00 -2.95
N ASP A 21 -2.45 11.58 -3.94
CA ASP A 21 -2.62 11.19 -5.34
C ASP A 21 -2.21 9.70 -5.47
N ASN A 22 -2.75 9.02 -6.48
CA ASN A 22 -2.34 7.66 -6.81
C ASN A 22 -0.80 7.58 -6.95
N ALA A 23 -0.16 8.64 -7.46
CA ALA A 23 1.29 8.75 -7.54
C ALA A 23 1.98 8.67 -6.17
N ASP A 24 1.47 9.37 -5.17
CA ASP A 24 2.05 9.40 -3.82
C ASP A 24 1.86 8.06 -3.10
N ILE A 25 0.71 7.41 -3.29
CA ILE A 25 0.45 6.07 -2.74
C ILE A 25 1.40 5.05 -3.37
N LEU A 26 1.64 5.13 -4.68
CA LEU A 26 2.62 4.28 -5.37
C LEU A 26 4.07 4.58 -4.94
N ALA A 27 4.38 5.84 -4.64
CA ALA A 27 5.68 6.21 -4.07
C ALA A 27 5.89 5.58 -2.69
N GLY A 28 4.87 5.61 -1.82
CA GLY A 28 4.88 4.91 -0.53
C GLY A 28 5.04 3.39 -0.68
N ALA A 29 4.33 2.78 -1.64
CA ALA A 29 4.48 1.35 -1.96
C ALA A 29 5.88 0.99 -2.49
N THR A 30 6.58 1.93 -3.13
CA THR A 30 7.96 1.74 -3.60
C THR A 30 8.95 1.87 -2.44
N ALA A 31 8.75 2.84 -1.56
CA ALA A 31 9.56 3.02 -0.36
C ALA A 31 9.49 1.78 0.56
N LEU A 32 8.30 1.22 0.77
CA LEU A 32 8.10 0.00 1.56
C LEU A 32 8.82 -1.22 0.96
N GLU A 33 8.89 -1.36 -0.36
CA GLU A 33 9.66 -2.44 -1.00
C GLU A 33 11.16 -2.25 -0.79
N ARG A 34 11.66 -1.01 -0.91
CA ARG A 34 13.07 -0.73 -0.66
C ARG A 34 13.44 -1.00 0.79
N ASP A 35 12.61 -0.55 1.73
CA ASP A 35 12.81 -0.81 3.15
C ASP A 35 12.77 -2.32 3.45
N ALA A 36 11.87 -3.07 2.78
CA ALA A 36 11.84 -4.52 2.90
C ALA A 36 13.15 -5.17 2.42
N ASP A 37 13.72 -4.70 1.32
CA ASP A 37 14.99 -5.22 0.79
C ASP A 37 16.16 -4.88 1.73
N GLU A 38 16.18 -3.67 2.30
CA GLU A 38 17.18 -3.24 3.29
C GLU A 38 17.06 -4.04 4.61
N MET A 39 15.83 -4.44 4.98
CA MET A 39 15.54 -5.20 6.20
C MET A 39 15.64 -6.72 6.02
N GLU A 40 15.73 -7.25 4.80
CA GLU A 40 15.58 -8.68 4.52
C GLU A 40 16.59 -9.55 5.28
N GLU A 41 17.83 -9.10 5.43
CA GLU A 41 18.86 -9.82 6.16
C GLU A 41 18.67 -9.74 7.69
N ALA A 42 18.18 -8.60 8.19
CA ALA A 42 18.07 -8.33 9.62
C ALA A 42 16.77 -8.89 10.23
N CYS A 43 15.66 -8.76 9.50
CA CYS A 43 14.35 -9.25 9.92
C CYS A 43 13.48 -9.67 8.71
N PRO A 44 13.59 -10.94 8.27
CA PRO A 44 12.85 -11.45 7.11
C PRO A 44 11.32 -11.39 7.27
N ALA A 45 10.82 -11.48 8.51
CA ALA A 45 9.39 -11.41 8.80
C ALA A 45 8.83 -10.01 8.54
N ASP A 46 9.52 -8.97 9.00
CA ASP A 46 9.11 -7.58 8.80
C ASP A 46 9.25 -7.16 7.33
N ALA A 47 10.32 -7.61 6.66
CA ALA A 47 10.48 -7.44 5.22
C ALA A 47 9.30 -8.05 4.43
N LYS A 48 8.84 -9.24 4.83
CA LYS A 48 7.65 -9.86 4.24
C LYS A 48 6.39 -9.03 4.48
N VAL A 49 6.20 -8.48 5.68
CA VAL A 49 5.06 -7.61 6.00
C VAL A 49 5.10 -6.36 5.12
N ALA A 50 6.25 -5.68 5.03
CA ALA A 50 6.43 -4.50 4.20
C ALA A 50 6.12 -4.77 2.71
N ARG A 51 6.57 -5.90 2.16
CA ARG A 51 6.22 -6.35 0.79
C ARG A 51 4.71 -6.58 0.62
N VAL A 52 4.05 -7.18 1.61
CA VAL A 52 2.58 -7.38 1.58
C VAL A 52 1.85 -6.04 1.61
N GLN A 53 2.29 -5.09 2.43
CA GLN A 53 1.68 -3.75 2.49
C GLN A 53 1.88 -2.99 1.19
N ALA A 54 3.09 -3.01 0.63
CA ALA A 54 3.38 -2.40 -0.66
C ALA A 54 2.46 -2.94 -1.77
N ARG A 55 2.28 -4.26 -1.82
CA ARG A 55 1.35 -4.90 -2.76
C ARG A 55 -0.09 -4.42 -2.54
N ARG A 56 -0.55 -4.32 -1.30
CA ARG A 56 -1.91 -3.83 -0.97
C ARG A 56 -2.15 -2.39 -1.42
N LEU A 57 -1.14 -1.52 -1.29
CA LEU A 57 -1.22 -0.14 -1.77
C LEU A 57 -1.34 -0.08 -3.31
N ARG A 58 -0.57 -0.92 -4.04
CA ARG A 58 -0.70 -1.02 -5.51
C ARG A 58 -2.06 -1.55 -5.93
N ASP A 59 -2.55 -2.59 -5.26
CA ASP A 59 -3.88 -3.17 -5.48
C ASP A 59 -4.97 -2.11 -5.26
N PHE A 60 -4.88 -1.32 -4.17
CA PHE A 60 -5.79 -0.21 -3.90
C PHE A 60 -5.81 0.84 -5.01
N VAL A 61 -4.62 1.26 -5.49
CA VAL A 61 -4.51 2.24 -6.58
C VAL A 61 -5.11 1.67 -7.87
N ALA A 62 -4.86 0.40 -8.20
CA ALA A 62 -5.41 -0.25 -9.39
C ALA A 62 -6.95 -0.29 -9.36
N THR A 63 -7.54 -0.68 -8.22
CA THR A 63 -9.00 -0.65 -8.03
C THR A 63 -9.56 0.77 -8.10
N ARG A 64 -8.91 1.75 -7.47
CA ARG A 64 -9.33 3.16 -7.51
C ARG A 64 -9.29 3.70 -8.94
N GLN A 65 -8.24 3.38 -9.69
CA GLN A 65 -8.09 3.78 -11.09
C GLN A 65 -9.16 3.13 -11.97
N ALA A 66 -9.41 1.83 -11.82
CA ALA A 66 -10.46 1.13 -12.57
C ALA A 66 -11.84 1.76 -12.37
N ARG A 67 -12.17 2.17 -11.14
CA ARG A 67 -13.42 2.90 -10.83
C ARG A 67 -13.49 4.27 -11.50
N MET A 68 -12.38 5.01 -11.56
CA MET A 68 -12.33 6.31 -12.24
C MET A 68 -12.48 6.15 -13.76
N ASP A 69 -11.90 5.08 -14.32
CA ASP A 69 -11.94 4.79 -15.76
C ASP A 69 -13.21 4.06 -16.21
N GLY A 70 -14.07 3.64 -15.27
CA GLY A 70 -15.27 2.85 -15.55
C GLY A 70 -14.97 1.42 -16.05
N THR A 71 -13.79 0.89 -15.73
CA THR A 71 -13.34 -0.45 -16.11
C THR A 71 -13.57 -1.45 -14.97
N PRO A 72 -13.69 -2.77 -15.27
CA PRO A 72 -13.80 -3.79 -14.26
C PRO A 72 -12.60 -3.80 -13.32
N ASP A 73 -12.85 -3.97 -12.02
CA ASP A 73 -11.82 -4.04 -11.00
C ASP A 73 -10.88 -5.22 -11.27
N PRO A 74 -9.56 -5.00 -11.45
CA PRO A 74 -8.62 -6.06 -11.78
C PRO A 74 -8.46 -7.12 -10.68
N LEU A 75 -8.97 -6.87 -9.47
CA LEU A 75 -8.92 -7.82 -8.36
C LEU A 75 -10.18 -8.70 -8.27
N LEU A 76 -11.23 -8.36 -9.03
CA LEU A 76 -12.51 -9.08 -9.06
C LEU A 76 -12.56 -9.90 -10.36
N HIS A 77 -11.93 -11.08 -10.34
CA HIS A 77 -12.08 -12.10 -11.39
C HIS A 77 -13.27 -13.01 -11.11
#